data_AF-A0A842TAY5-F1
#
_entry.id   AF-A0A842TAY5-F1
#
_cell.length_a   1.000
_cell.length_b   1.000
_cell.length_c   1.000
_cell.angle_alpha   90.00
_cell.angle_beta   90.00
_cell.angle_gamma   90.00
#
_symmetry.space_group_name_H-M   'P 1'
#
loop_
_entity.id
_entity.type
_entity.pdbx_description
1 polymer ?
#
loop_
_entity_poly.entity_id
_entity_poly.type
_entity_poly.pdbx_seq_one_letter_code
_entity_poly.pdbx_strand_id
1 'polypeptide(L)' 'MTGENLTKKLKPKAVTIFDKGGVPHTSTSSDDILKGGLFAVITNFIKELFNSGLNQIKIEGNTIIFKRSNHLMGLIVID' A
#
# COMPACT_ATOMS: atom_id res chain seq x y z
N MET A 1 -13.20 -23.87 16.47
CA MET A 1 -12.54 -22.96 15.51
C MET A 1 -12.99 -23.36 14.11
N THR A 2 -13.99 -22.70 13.55
CA THR A 2 -14.44 -22.93 12.17
C THR A 2 -13.53 -22.12 11.26
N GLY A 3 -12.41 -22.73 10.85
CA GLY A 3 -11.52 -22.13 9.86
C GLY A 3 -12.13 -22.25 8.47
N GLU A 4 -12.99 -21.30 8.10
CA GLU A 4 -13.39 -21.16 6.71
C GLU A 4 -12.16 -20.86 5.86
N ASN A 5 -11.92 -21.67 4.82
CA ASN A 5 -10.85 -21.41 3.87
C ASN A 5 -11.11 -20.06 3.20
N LEU A 6 -10.12 -19.15 3.26
CA LEU A 6 -10.12 -17.90 2.51
C LEU A 6 -10.06 -18.19 1.00
N THR A 7 -11.23 -18.47 0.41
CA THR A 7 -11.40 -18.81 -1.01
C THR A 7 -11.38 -17.59 -1.93
N LYS A 8 -11.47 -16.37 -1.37
CA LYS A 8 -11.34 -15.13 -2.12
C LYS A 8 -9.87 -14.82 -2.40
N LYS A 9 -9.45 -14.98 -3.66
CA LYS A 9 -8.25 -14.31 -4.17
C LYS A 9 -8.43 -12.80 -4.06
N LEU A 10 -7.70 -12.17 -3.16
CA LEU A 10 -7.54 -10.73 -3.13
C LEU A 10 -6.85 -10.30 -4.44
N LYS A 11 -7.56 -9.54 -5.27
CA LYS A 11 -6.97 -8.89 -6.44
C LYS A 11 -6.51 -7.50 -6.02
N PRO A 12 -5.21 -7.20 -6.06
CA PRO A 12 -4.75 -5.85 -5.79
C PRO A 12 -5.24 -4.90 -6.87
N LYS A 13 -5.78 -3.76 -6.45
CA LYS A 13 -6.14 -2.65 -7.34
C LYS A 13 -4.92 -1.86 -7.76
N ALA A 14 -3.94 -1.77 -6.85
CA ALA A 14 -2.69 -1.09 -7.11
C ALA A 14 -1.55 -1.68 -6.28
N VAL A 15 -0.35 -1.62 -6.84
CA VAL A 15 0.90 -2.01 -6.20
C VAL A 15 1.96 -0.97 -6.54
N THR A 16 2.61 -0.43 -5.52
CA THR A 16 3.72 0.50 -5.69
C THR A 16 4.87 0.14 -4.76
N ILE A 17 6.11 0.32 -5.23
CA ILE A 17 7.31 0.16 -4.42
C ILE A 17 7.96 1.53 -4.25
N PHE A 18 8.28 1.89 -3.00
CA PHE A 18 8.97 3.12 -2.65
C PHE A 18 10.33 2.83 -2.00
N ASP A 19 11.27 3.75 -2.17
CA ASP A 19 12.47 3.81 -1.33
C ASP A 19 12.21 4.52 0.01
N LYS A 20 13.22 4.57 0.88
CA LYS A 20 13.21 5.30 2.16
C LYS A 20 12.94 6.80 2.00
N GLY A 21 13.26 7.36 0.84
CA GLY A 21 12.98 8.75 0.49
C GLY A 21 11.54 8.99 0.05
N GLY A 22 10.68 7.96 0.02
CA GLY A 22 9.31 8.08 -0.48
C GLY A 22 9.25 8.19 -2.01
N VAL A 23 10.32 7.89 -2.72
CA VAL A 23 10.38 7.91 -4.19
C VAL A 23 9.82 6.61 -4.74
N PRO A 24 8.81 6.65 -5.63
CA PRO A 24 8.26 5.45 -6.24
C PRO A 24 9.20 4.90 -7.33
N HIS A 25 9.53 3.61 -7.25
CA HIS A 25 10.35 2.91 -8.25
C HIS A 25 9.51 2.19 -9.32
N THR A 26 8.39 1.61 -8.92
CA THR A 26 7.48 0.89 -9.82
C THR A 26 6.06 1.08 -9.31
N SER A 27 5.14 1.45 -10.20
CA SER A 27 3.70 1.52 -9.91
C SER A 27 2.95 0.73 -10.97
N THR A 28 2.16 -0.24 -10.52
CA THR A 28 1.22 -1.00 -11.34
C THR A 28 -0.16 -0.81 -10.74
N SER A 29 -1.05 -0.15 -11.48
CA SER A 29 -2.40 0.15 -11.02
C SER A 29 -3.39 -0.28 -12.09
N SER A 30 -4.39 -1.07 -11.71
CA SER A 30 -5.53 -1.36 -12.59
C SER A 30 -6.54 -0.20 -12.62
N ASP A 31 -6.54 0.65 -11.58
CA ASP A 31 -7.46 1.78 -11.39
C ASP A 31 -6.72 3.09 -11.04
N ASP A 32 -7.38 4.24 -11.17
CA ASP A 32 -6.82 5.56 -10.88
C ASP A 32 -6.63 5.89 -9.38
N ILE A 33 -6.77 4.91 -8.49
CA ILE A 33 -6.75 5.10 -7.03
C ILE A 33 -5.43 5.70 -6.53
N LEU A 34 -4.30 5.37 -7.16
CA LEU A 34 -2.99 5.94 -6.84
C LEU A 34 -2.61 7.11 -7.76
N LYS A 35 -3.54 8.01 -8.09
CA LYS A 35 -3.25 9.23 -8.85
C LYS A 35 -3.62 10.50 -8.08
N GLY A 36 -2.94 11.60 -8.40
CA GLY A 36 -3.22 12.93 -7.85
C GLY A 36 -2.90 13.08 -6.36
N GLY A 37 -3.82 13.72 -5.61
CA GLY A 37 -3.58 14.11 -4.22
C GLY A 37 -3.37 12.95 -3.25
N LEU A 38 -4.08 11.83 -3.42
CA LEU A 38 -3.93 10.66 -2.54
C LEU A 38 -2.54 10.03 -2.67
N PHE A 39 -2.01 9.95 -3.89
CA PHE A 39 -0.65 9.47 -4.11
C PHE A 39 0.39 10.38 -3.46
N ALA A 40 0.23 11.71 -3.57
CA ALA A 40 1.11 12.68 -2.94
C ALA A 40 1.09 12.56 -1.40
N VAL A 41 -0.09 12.40 -0.81
CA VAL A 41 -0.25 12.17 0.64
C VAL A 41 0.46 10.89 1.05
N ILE A 42 0.24 9.80 0.32
CA ILE A 42 0.89 8.50 0.57
C ILE A 42 2.41 8.66 0.49
N THR A 43 2.97 9.30 -0.53
CA THR A 43 4.43 9.48 -0.67
C THR A 43 5.05 10.22 0.52
N ASN A 44 4.36 11.23 1.06
CA ASN A 44 4.81 11.92 2.26
C ASN A 44 4.75 11.00 3.49
N PHE A 45 3.66 10.23 3.59
CA PHE A 45 3.46 9.30 4.68
C PHE A 45 4.48 8.14 4.68
N ILE A 46 4.94 7.68 3.51
CA ILE A 46 5.92 6.60 3.39
C ILE A 46 7.19 6.89 4.21
N LYS A 47 7.69 8.14 4.18
CA LYS A 47 8.89 8.53 4.94
C LYS A 47 8.70 8.34 6.45
N GLU A 48 7.52 8.66 6.95
CA GLU A 48 7.15 8.46 8.36
C GLU A 48 6.91 6.98 8.67
N LEU A 49 6.27 6.25 7.74
CA LEU A 49 5.95 4.83 7.88
C LEU A 49 7.17 3.93 7.98
N PHE A 50 8.29 4.28 7.34
CA PHE A 50 9.53 3.51 7.48
C PHE A 50 9.95 3.36 8.95
N ASN A 51 9.69 4.38 9.76
CA ASN A 51 10.06 4.44 11.16
C ASN A 51 8.88 4.13 12.11
N SER A 52 7.65 3.93 11.61
CA SER A 52 6.46 3.74 12.44
C SER A 52 6.11 2.25 12.63
N GLY A 53 5.21 1.93 13.56
CA GLY A 53 4.62 0.59 13.67
C GLY A 53 3.49 0.32 12.66
N LEU A 54 3.05 1.35 11.93
CA LEU A 54 1.85 1.30 11.11
C LEU A 54 2.10 0.49 9.84
N ASN A 55 1.23 -0.47 9.57
CA ASN A 55 1.30 -1.40 8.45
C ASN A 55 0.05 -1.39 7.57
N GLN A 56 -0.99 -0.63 7.95
CA GLN A 56 -2.23 -0.55 7.18
C GLN A 56 -2.97 0.77 7.42
N ILE A 57 -3.68 1.23 6.40
CA ILE A 57 -4.59 2.39 6.44
C ILE A 57 -5.86 2.03 5.65
N LYS A 58 -7.03 2.48 6.12
CA LYS A 58 -8.30 2.30 5.41
C LYS A 58 -8.86 3.66 4.99
N ILE A 59 -9.07 3.85 3.68
CA ILE A 59 -9.57 5.10 3.08
C ILE A 59 -10.60 4.75 2.00
N GLU A 60 -11.78 5.36 2.06
CA GLU A 60 -12.82 5.26 1.01
C GLU A 60 -13.13 3.82 0.57
N GLY A 61 -13.20 2.89 1.53
CA GLY A 61 -13.48 1.48 1.23
C GLY A 61 -12.32 0.71 0.63
N ASN A 62 -11.12 1.31 0.52
CA ASN A 62 -9.89 0.62 0.18
C ASN A 62 -9.03 0.43 1.43
N THR A 63 -8.39 -0.73 1.51
CA THR A 63 -7.35 -1.02 2.50
C THR A 63 -5.99 -0.93 1.81
N ILE A 64 -5.16 -0.02 2.29
CA ILE A 64 -3.77 0.16 1.86
C ILE A 64 -2.89 -0.54 2.87
N ILE A 65 -2.15 -1.54 2.43
CA ILE A 65 -1.22 -2.30 3.27
C ILE A 65 0.20 -1.93 2.90
N PHE A 66 1.00 -1.69 3.93
CA PHE A 66 2.40 -1.33 3.84
C PHE A 66 3.26 -2.47 4.35
N LYS A 67 4.24 -2.88 3.54
CA LYS A 67 5.22 -3.90 3.92
C LYS A 67 6.63 -3.34 3.76
N ARG A 68 7.35 -3.30 4.88
CA ARG A 68 8.74 -2.84 4.94
C ARG A 68 9.73 -3.95 4.68
N SER A 69 10.83 -3.56 4.04
CA SER A 69 12.10 -4.27 4.00
C SER A 69 13.22 -3.31 4.49
N ASN A 70 14.47 -3.75 4.45
CA ASN A 70 15.61 -2.93 4.88
C ASN A 70 15.76 -1.61 4.10
N HIS A 71 15.32 -1.57 2.84
CA HIS A 71 15.55 -0.44 1.93
C HIS A 71 14.29 0.03 1.19
N LEU A 72 13.25 -0.80 1.13
CA LEU A 72 12.05 -0.57 0.32
C LEU A 72 10.78 -0.72 1.15
N MET A 73 9.74 0.01 0.72
CA MET A 73 8.38 -0.11 1.19
C MET A 73 7.50 -0.57 0.04
N GLY A 74 6.92 -1.76 0.18
CA GLY A 74 5.84 -2.21 -0.68
C GLY A 74 4.51 -1.61 -0.20
N LEU A 75 3.73 -1.12 -1.13
CA LEU A 75 2.36 -0.69 -0.96
C LEU A 75 1.47 -1.56 -1.82
N ILE A 76 0.39 -2.07 -1.24
CA ILE A 76 -0.66 -2.79 -1.97
C ILE A 76 -2.02 -2.22 -1.57
N VAL A 77 -2.87 -1.96 -2.55
CA VAL A 77 -4.24 -1.50 -2.35
C VAL A 77 -5.20 -2.64 -2.67
N ILE A 78 -6.08 -2.95 -1.72
CA ILE A 78 -7.15 -3.93 -1.85
C ILE A 78 -8.48 -3.30 -1.43
N ASP A 79 -9.62 -3.92 -1.77
CA ASP A 79 -10.91 -3.63 -1.14
C ASP A 79 -10.89 -3.95 0.37
#